data_AF-A0A529KL18-F1
#
_entry.id   AF-A0A529KL18-F1
#
_cell.length_a   1.000
_cell.length_b   1.000
_cell.length_c   1.000
_cell.angle_alpha   90.00
_cell.angle_beta   90.00
_cell.angle_gamma   90.00
#
_symmetry.space_group_name_H-M   'P 1'
#
loop_
_entity.id
_entity.type
_entity.pdbx_description
1 polymer ?
#
loop_
_entity_poly.entity_id
_entity_poly.type
_entity_poly.pdbx_seq_one_letter_code
_entity_poly.pdbx_strand_id
1 'polypeptide(L)' 'MGEAMDAKLAPLDVITIGRASVDLYGQQIGSRLEDITSFAKSVGGCPANISVGTARLGLRS' A
#
# COMPACT_ATOMS: atom_id res chain seq x y z
N MET A 1 -20.98 21.01 -23.43
CA MET A 1 -21.32 19.64 -22.97
C MET A 1 -20.10 18.73 -23.20
N GLY A 2 -18.99 18.97 -22.49
CA GLY A 2 -17.70 18.28 -22.74
C GLY A 2 -16.84 18.12 -21.49
N GLU A 3 -16.90 19.09 -20.57
CA GLU A 3 -16.14 19.10 -19.31
C GLU A 3 -16.56 17.98 -18.32
N ALA A 4 -17.81 17.54 -18.35
CA ALA A 4 -18.34 16.60 -17.35
C ALA A 4 -18.01 15.12 -17.63
N MET A 5 -17.51 14.79 -18.83
CA MET A 5 -17.19 13.41 -19.21
C MET A 5 -15.70 13.07 -19.03
N ASP A 6 -14.84 14.07 -18.82
CA ASP A 6 -13.38 13.92 -18.68
C ASP A 6 -12.94 13.68 -17.22
N ALA A 7 -13.74 14.15 -16.25
CA ALA A 7 -13.51 13.90 -14.83
C ALA A 7 -13.74 12.43 -14.42
N LYS A 8 -14.34 11.60 -15.29
CA LYS A 8 -14.87 10.29 -14.88
C LYS A 8 -13.89 9.13 -15.00
N LEU A 9 -12.82 9.23 -15.80
CA LEU A 9 -11.81 8.17 -15.95
C LEU A 9 -10.47 8.75 -16.44
N ALA A 10 -9.89 9.71 -15.73
CA ALA A 10 -8.50 10.06 -16.03
C ALA A 10 -7.65 8.76 -15.89
N PRO A 11 -6.73 8.46 -16.82
CA PRO A 11 -6.02 7.18 -16.85
C PRO A 11 -5.15 6.98 -15.59
N LEU A 12 -5.00 5.74 -15.11
CA LEU A 12 -4.03 5.44 -14.05
C LEU A 12 -2.63 5.50 -14.63
N ASP A 13 -1.70 6.11 -13.90
CA ASP A 13 -0.29 6.18 -14.27
C ASP A 13 0.40 4.83 -14.03
N VAL A 14 -0.05 4.10 -13.00
CA VAL A 14 0.51 2.81 -12.60
C VAL A 14 -0.61 1.85 -12.24
N ILE A 15 -0.52 0.60 -12.73
CA ILE A 15 -1.33 -0.52 -12.26
C ILE A 15 -0.37 -1.60 -11.77
N THR A 16 -0.44 -1.92 -10.48
CA THR A 16 0.33 -3.02 -9.90
C THR A 16 -0.57 -4.24 -9.73
N ILE A 17 -0.07 -5.43 -10.08
CA ILE A 17 -0.82 -6.68 -9.90
C ILE A 17 -0.02 -7.62 -9.00
N GLY A 18 -0.69 -8.14 -7.98
CA GLY A 18 -0.21 -9.23 -7.12
C GLY A 18 -0.66 -9.04 -5.67
N ARG A 19 0.16 -9.48 -4.72
CA ARG A 19 -0.25 -9.60 -3.31
C ARG A 19 -0.44 -8.25 -2.63
N ALA A 20 -1.59 -8.09 -1.97
CA ALA A 20 -1.81 -7.15 -0.87
C ALA A 20 -2.00 -7.94 0.42
N SER A 21 -1.32 -7.54 1.50
CA SER A 21 -1.39 -8.22 2.79
C SER A 21 -1.30 -7.24 3.96
N VAL A 22 -1.38 -7.79 5.16
CA VAL A 22 -1.08 -7.10 6.41
C VAL A 22 0.26 -7.61 6.91
N ASP A 23 1.21 -6.70 7.14
CA ASP A 23 2.45 -7.01 7.82
C ASP A 23 2.29 -6.67 9.31
N LEU A 24 2.55 -7.65 10.17
CA LEU A 24 2.52 -7.51 11.63
C LEU A 24 3.96 -7.46 12.16
N TYR A 25 4.38 -6.28 12.62
CA TYR A 25 5.71 -6.08 13.16
C TYR A 25 5.68 -6.12 14.69
N GLY A 26 6.35 -7.10 15.28
CA GLY A 26 6.55 -7.15 16.74
C GLY A 26 7.25 -5.89 17.23
N GLN A 27 6.74 -5.28 18.30
CA GLN A 27 7.26 -4.01 18.79
C GLN A 27 8.53 -4.17 19.65
N GLN A 28 8.74 -5.36 20.19
CA GLN A 28 9.89 -5.71 21.02
C GLN A 28 11.06 -6.16 20.12
N ILE A 29 11.88 -5.19 19.69
CA ILE A 29 13.01 -5.42 18.79
C ILE A 29 14.02 -6.40 19.42
N GLY A 30 14.40 -7.43 18.66
CA GLY A 30 15.39 -8.43 19.09
C GLY A 30 14.83 -9.58 19.94
N SER A 31 13.56 -9.52 20.35
CA SER A 31 12.86 -10.63 20.99
C SER A 31 12.55 -11.76 20.01
N ARG A 32 12.37 -12.98 20.52
CA ARG A 32 11.80 -14.08 19.72
C ARG A 32 10.33 -13.79 19.42
N LEU A 33 9.80 -14.38 18.36
CA LEU A 33 8.43 -14.11 17.94
C LEU A 33 7.40 -14.53 19.00
N GLU A 34 7.65 -15.64 19.70
CA GLU A 34 6.81 -16.14 20.79
C GLU A 34 6.78 -15.23 22.04
N ASP A 35 7.76 -14.35 22.20
CA ASP A 35 7.86 -13.41 23.33
C ASP A 35 7.22 -12.04 23.01
N ILE A 36 6.74 -11.84 21.78
CA ILE A 36 6.13 -10.57 21.35
C ILE A 36 4.76 -10.41 22.01
N THR A 37 4.58 -9.32 22.76
CA THR A 37 3.30 -9.02 23.42
C THR A 37 2.45 -8.00 22.67
N SER A 38 2.99 -7.36 21.62
CA SER A 38 2.27 -6.36 20.82
C SER A 38 2.81 -6.23 19.41
N PHE A 39 1.92 -5.97 18.45
CA PHE A 39 2.25 -5.81 17.04
C PHE A 39 1.78 -4.45 16.51
N ALA A 40 2.62 -3.79 15.70
CA ALA A 40 2.17 -2.72 14.81
C ALA A 40 1.71 -3.31 13.48
N LYS A 41 0.55 -2.86 13.02
CA LYS A 41 -0.04 -3.28 11.74
C LYS A 41 0.40 -2.33 10.62
N SER A 42 0.87 -2.88 9.51
CA SER A 42 1.20 -2.12 8.29
C SER A 42 0.63 -2.78 7.03
N VAL A 43 0.56 -2.00 5.94
CA VAL A 43 0.32 -2.57 4.60
C VAL A 43 1.55 -3.37 4.19
N GLY A 44 1.31 -4.54 3.61
CA GLY A 44 2.34 -5.43 3.10
C GLY A 44 2.06 -5.92 1.69
N GLY A 45 3.07 -6.56 1.10
CA GLY A 45 3.05 -7.06 -0.27
C GLY A 45 3.73 -6.10 -1.25
N CYS A 46 4.60 -6.65 -2.11
CA CYS A 46 5.42 -5.85 -3.02
C CYS A 46 4.57 -4.96 -3.96
N PRO A 47 3.55 -5.49 -4.67
CA PRO A 47 2.67 -4.66 -5.52
C PRO A 47 1.94 -3.56 -4.72
N ALA A 48 1.39 -3.90 -3.55
CA ALA A 48 0.70 -2.93 -2.71
C ALA A 48 1.64 -1.81 -2.22
N ASN A 49 2.85 -2.17 -1.80
CA ASN A 49 3.86 -1.20 -1.37
C ASN A 49 4.31 -0.28 -2.51
N ILE A 50 4.45 -0.81 -3.74
CA ILE A 50 4.75 -0.01 -4.93
C ILE A 50 3.62 0.99 -5.20
N SER A 51 2.35 0.54 -5.25
CA SER A 51 1.18 1.41 -5.47
C SER A 51 1.08 2.52 -4.40
N VAL A 52 1.27 2.19 -3.12
CA VAL A 52 1.29 3.20 -2.03
C VAL A 52 2.46 4.18 -2.19
N GLY A 53 3.64 3.68 -2.57
CA GLY A 53 4.83 4.51 -2.79
C GLY A 53 4.64 5.49 -3.95
N THR A 54 4.12 5.02 -5.09
CA THR A 54 3.85 5.85 -6.27
C THR A 54 2.76 6.88 -5.99
N ALA A 55 1.72 6.50 -5.26
CA ALA A 55 0.67 7.43 -4.83
C ALA A 55 1.21 8.56 -3.95
N ARG A 56 2.12 8.26 -3.02
CA ARG A 56 2.79 9.26 -2.18
C ARG A 56 3.68 10.24 -2.96
N LEU A 57 4.15 9.82 -4.13
CA LEU A 57 4.95 10.65 -5.05
C LEU A 57 4.10 11.42 -6.06
N GLY A 58 2.77 11.33 -5.98
CA GLY A 58 1.83 12.09 -6.82
C GLY A 58 1.32 11.35 -8.06
N LEU A 59 1.66 10.07 -8.24
CA LEU A 59 1.11 9.26 -9.33
C LEU A 59 -0.26 8.70 -8.97
N ARG A 60 -1.12 8.54 -9.97
CA ARG A 60 -2.44 7.92 -9.82
C ARG A 60 -2.26 6.41 -9.99
N SER A 61 -2.25 5.70 -8.85
CA SER A 61 -1.87 4.28 -8.71
C SER A 61 -3.05 3.40 -8.33
#